data_AF-D3SBE6-F1
#
_entry.id   AF-D3SBE6-F1
#
_cell.length_a   1.000
_cell.length_b   1.000
_cell.length_c   1.000
_cell.angle_alpha   90.00
_cell.angle_beta   90.00
_cell.angle_gamma   90.00
#
_symmetry.space_group_name_H-M   'P 1'
#
loop_
_entity.id
_entity.type
_entity.pdbx_description
1 polymer ?
#
loop_
_entity_poly.entity_id
_entity_poly.type
_entity_poly.pdbx_seq_one_letter_code
_entity_poly.pdbx_strand_id
1 'polypeptide(L)' 'MNKDQMLGRSERFKARLKQEWGRLTDDEVVEAEGNMDELAARIREKYGDSQEKIAAKINQLMDEVRNEEDS' A
#
# COMPACT_ATOMS: atom_id res chain seq x y z
N MET A 1 19.12 12.17 -8.69
CA MET A 1 18.02 12.10 -7.71
C MET A 1 17.55 10.65 -7.67
N ASN A 2 17.52 10.08 -6.47
CA ASN A 2 18.00 8.72 -6.19
C ASN A 2 16.92 7.65 -6.39
N LYS A 3 17.17 6.69 -7.30
CA LYS A 3 16.40 5.44 -7.40
C LYS A 3 16.31 4.69 -6.06
N ASP A 4 17.31 4.85 -5.20
CA ASP A 4 17.34 4.32 -3.83
C ASP A 4 16.19 4.80 -2.94
N GLN A 5 15.75 6.06 -3.06
CA GLN A 5 14.65 6.56 -2.22
C GLN A 5 13.30 6.00 -2.65
N MET A 6 13.09 5.84 -3.96
CA MET A 6 11.88 5.19 -4.48
C MET A 6 11.76 3.74 -4.01
N LEU A 7 12.86 2.97 -4.04
CA LEU A 7 12.90 1.60 -3.54
C LEU A 7 12.59 1.51 -2.04
N GLY A 8 13.14 2.43 -1.23
CA GLY A 8 12.87 2.47 0.21
C GLY A 8 11.41 2.81 0.54
N ARG A 9 10.79 3.71 -0.24
CA ARG A 9 9.39 4.10 -0.06
C ARG A 9 8.43 2.95 -0.36
N SER A 10 8.64 2.26 -1.47
CA SER A 10 7.89 1.06 -1.88
C SER A 10 7.88 -0.03 -0.81
N GLU A 11 9.07 -0.37 -0.29
CA GLU A 11 9.22 -1.39 0.76
C GLU A 11 8.48 -1.00 2.06
N ARG A 12 8.58 0.26 2.50
CA ARG A 12 7.84 0.75 3.68
C ARG A 12 6.33 0.71 3.47
N PHE A 13 5.84 1.15 2.31
CA PHE A 13 4.43 1.13 1.97
C PHE A 13 3.86 -0.29 1.96
N LYS A 14 4.59 -1.23 1.38
CA LYS A 14 4.27 -2.66 1.39
C LYS A 14 4.22 -3.24 2.80
N ALA A 15 5.19 -2.90 3.66
CA ALA A 15 5.19 -3.32 5.06
C ALA A 15 3.95 -2.81 5.81
N ARG A 16 3.56 -1.54 5.61
CA ARG A 16 2.35 -0.95 6.18
C ARG A 16 1.07 -1.64 5.70
N LEU A 17 0.97 -1.91 4.40
CA LEU A 17 -0.16 -2.65 3.80
C LEU A 17 -0.33 -4.03 4.46
N LYS A 18 0.78 -4.75 4.67
CA LYS A 18 0.75 -6.05 5.35
C LYS A 18 0.42 -5.96 6.84
N GLN A 19 0.82 -4.88 7.51
CA GLN A 19 0.44 -4.65 8.90
C GLN A 19 -1.07 -4.42 9.04
N GLU A 20 -1.65 -3.61 8.15
CA GLU A 20 -3.09 -3.33 8.15
C GLU A 20 -3.91 -4.55 7.70
N TRP A 21 -3.46 -5.20 6.63
CA TRP A 21 -4.12 -6.33 6.01
C TRP A 21 -3.20 -7.56 6.01
N GLY A 22 -3.06 -8.21 7.16
CA GLY A 22 -2.17 -9.38 7.35
C GLY A 22 -2.39 -10.61 6.45
N ARG A 23 -3.50 -10.69 5.71
CA ARG A 23 -3.77 -11.69 4.66
C ARG A 23 -3.26 -11.31 3.26
N LEU A 24 -2.75 -10.09 3.07
CA LEU A 24 -2.11 -9.70 1.81
C LEU A 24 -0.71 -10.30 1.75
N THR A 25 -0.38 -10.88 0.61
CA THR A 25 0.98 -11.36 0.33
C THR A 25 1.83 -10.26 -0.28
N ASP A 26 3.15 -10.44 -0.18
CA ASP A 26 4.13 -9.53 -0.75
C ASP A 26 3.95 -9.36 -2.26
N ASP A 27 3.67 -10.44 -2.98
CA ASP A 27 3.47 -10.44 -4.43
C ASP A 27 2.19 -9.68 -4.82
N GLU A 28 1.09 -9.86 -4.09
CA GLU A 28 -0.18 -9.17 -4.38
C GLU A 28 -0.08 -7.66 -4.22
N VAL A 29 0.70 -7.22 -3.22
CA VAL A 29 0.94 -5.79 -3.01
C VAL A 29 1.83 -5.23 -4.11
N VAL A 30 2.89 -5.95 -4.49
CA VAL A 30 3.84 -5.51 -5.54
C VAL A 30 3.20 -5.49 -6.92
N GLU A 31 2.39 -6.49 -7.25
CA GLU A 31 1.72 -6.57 -8.55
C GLU A 31 0.68 -5.46 -8.71
N ALA A 32 0.02 -5.08 -7.60
CA ALA A 32 -0.88 -3.95 -7.55
C ALA A 32 -0.16 -2.62 -7.22
N GLU A 33 1.15 -2.63 -6.99
CA GLU A 33 1.94 -1.45 -6.66
C GLU A 33 2.04 -0.56 -7.89
N GLY A 34 1.27 0.54 -7.88
CA GLY A 34 1.09 1.42 -9.03
C GLY A 34 -0.33 1.41 -9.60
N ASN A 35 -1.19 0.47 -9.19
CA ASN A 35 -2.61 0.44 -9.54
C ASN A 35 -3.48 0.37 -8.27
N MET A 36 -3.89 1.54 -7.78
CA MET A 36 -4.72 1.65 -6.57
C MET A 36 -6.07 0.95 -6.70
N ASP A 37 -6.69 0.97 -7.88
CA ASP A 37 -7.98 0.31 -8.13
C ASP A 37 -7.86 -1.21 -7.99
N GLU A 38 -6.78 -1.78 -8.51
CA GLU A 38 -6.50 -3.21 -8.41
C GLU A 38 -6.15 -3.64 -6.98
N LEU A 39 -5.36 -2.83 -6.27
CA LEU A 39 -5.06 -3.06 -4.86
C LEU A 39 -6.36 -3.04 -4.04
N ALA A 40 -7.24 -2.07 -4.29
CA ALA A 40 -8.53 -1.96 -3.61
C ALA A 40 -9.46 -3.13 -3.94
N ALA A 41 -9.47 -3.62 -5.18
CA ALA A 41 -10.24 -4.78 -5.60
C ALA A 41 -9.77 -6.06 -4.87
N ARG A 42 -8.45 -6.33 -4.87
CA ARG A 42 -7.87 -7.51 -4.20
C ARG A 42 -8.15 -7.51 -2.68
N ILE A 43 -8.00 -6.36 -2.04
CA ILE A 43 -8.32 -6.19 -0.61
C ILE A 43 -9.82 -6.42 -0.37
N ARG A 44 -10.68 -5.85 -1.22
CA ARG A 44 -12.13 -6.05 -1.12
C ARG A 44 -12.52 -7.51 -1.24
N GLU A 45 -11.89 -8.28 -2.13
CA GLU A 45 -12.18 -9.72 -2.27
C GLU A 45 -11.83 -10.52 -1.01
N LYS A 46 -10.79 -10.13 -0.27
CA LYS A 46 -10.33 -10.83 0.94
C LYS A 46 -11.02 -10.38 2.23
N TYR A 47 -11.34 -9.10 2.33
CA TYR A 47 -11.82 -8.47 3.56
C TYR A 47 -13.29 -8.02 3.49
N GLY A 48 -13.86 -7.89 2.29
CA GLY A 48 -15.25 -7.49 2.08
C GLY A 48 -15.55 -6.01 2.34
N ASP A 49 -14.54 -5.20 2.61
CA ASP A 49 -14.69 -3.76 2.82
C ASP A 49 -15.06 -3.00 1.52
N SER A 50 -15.61 -1.80 1.67
CA SER A 50 -15.92 -0.93 0.52
C SER A 50 -14.64 -0.39 -0.12
N GLN A 51 -14.66 -0.23 -1.46
CA GLN A 51 -13.52 0.34 -2.19
C GLN A 51 -13.12 1.72 -1.65
N GLU A 52 -14.09 2.56 -1.27
CA GLU A 52 -13.82 3.89 -0.72
C GLU A 52 -13.02 3.83 0.59
N LYS A 53 -13.41 2.92 1.51
CA LYS A 53 -12.71 2.72 2.78
C LYS A 53 -11.29 2.20 2.56
N ILE A 54 -11.13 1.26 1.62
CA ILE A 54 -9.84 0.70 1.28
C ILE A 54 -8.94 1.76 0.62
N ALA A 55 -9.47 2.51 -0.35
CA ALA A 55 -8.74 3.58 -1.04
C ALA A 55 -8.34 4.70 -0.07
N ALA A 56 -9.22 5.10 0.86
CA ALA A 56 -8.88 6.06 1.90
C ALA A 56 -7.73 5.56 2.79
N LYS A 57 -7.77 4.28 3.19
CA LYS A 57 -6.71 3.66 3.99
C LYS A 57 -5.39 3.56 3.22
N ILE A 58 -5.43 3.15 1.95
CA ILE A 58 -4.26 3.12 1.05
C ILE A 58 -3.61 4.50 0.94
N ASN A 59 -4.40 5.55 0.71
CA ASN A 59 -3.90 6.92 0.65
C ASN A 59 -3.26 7.34 1.97
N GLN A 60 -3.90 7.03 3.09
CA GLN A 60 -3.35 7.32 4.42
C GLN A 60 -1.98 6.65 4.61
N LEU A 61 -1.85 5.36 4.28
CA LEU A 61 -0.57 4.65 4.38
C LEU A 61 0.51 5.26 3.47
N MET A 62 0.14 5.72 2.28
CA MET A 62 1.06 6.35 1.34
C MET A 62 1.57 7.72 1.83
N ASP A 63 0.71 8.48 2.50
CA ASP A 63 1.04 9.75 3.15
C ASP A 63 1.93 9.54 4.38
N GLU A 64 1.62 8.56 5.22
CA GLU A 64 2.45 8.19 6.38
C GLU A 64 3.88 7.85 5.97
N VAL A 65 4.03 7.01 4.95
CA VAL A 65 5.36 6.60 4.45
C VAL A 65 6.11 7.78 3.81
N ARG A 66 5.41 8.73 3.20
CA ARG A 66 6.02 9.94 2.65
C ARG A 66 6.57 10.85 3.77
N ASN A 67 5.79 11.06 4.83
CA ASN A 67 6.20 11.91 5.95
C ASN A 67 7.38 11.32 6.74
N GLU A 68 7.51 9.99 6.79
CA GLU A 68 8.66 9.31 7.41
C GLU A 68 9.99 9.52 6.67
N GLU A 69 9.98 9.84 5.38
CA GLU A 69 11.21 10.10 4.60
C GLU A 69 11.75 11.51 4.74
N ASP A 70 10.86 12.47 5.04
CA ASP A 70 11.18 13.89 5.16
C ASP A 70 11.57 14.29 6.61
N SER A 71 11.56 13.35 7.57
CA SER A 71 11.85 13.56 9.00
C SER A 71 13.28 13.18 9.43
#